data_AF-A0A2N3E530-F1
#
_entry.id   AF-A0A2N3E530-F1
#
_cell.length_a   1.000
_cell.length_b   1.000
_cell.length_c   1.000
_cell.angle_alpha   90.00
_cell.angle_beta   90.00
_cell.angle_gamma   90.00
#
_symmetry.space_group_name_H-M   'P 1'
#
loop_
_entity.id
_entity.type
_entity.pdbx_description
1 polymer ?
#
loop_
_entity_poly.entity_id
_entity_poly.type
_entity_poly.pdbx_seq_one_letter_code
_entity_poly.pdbx_strand_id
1 'polypeptide(L)'
;MGGLAEYEAVRYILDQSSRLLPYAVLIAVFSFIYIMIPNTRVKADAAVVGATVAGVAWGAAGWTFATFVVKSAQYVAIYSAFASLVFFMIWLYAAWLILLGGCSIAFYYQNRAYLSPHAGVSLLTLRQLDRMAVQALLLVHDAFDHGQKPWTEETLARRLHVPMESMGDISAALCDAGLMTIATGTPSRFVPGRPADKTNLADVFAAIRTRRYNRSITDDSLAHDPRIEAFFEKLDERQAEIVDDVTIASLMAADEAEPEKIVSAMAAR
;
A
#
# COMPACT_ATOMS: atom_id res chain seq x y z
N MET A 1 -21.98 50.39 -33.85
CA MET A 1 -20.72 49.61 -33.93
C MET A 1 -20.89 48.39 -33.04
N GLY A 2 -20.98 47.17 -33.59
CA GLY A 2 -21.17 45.97 -32.75
C GLY A 2 -21.38 44.65 -33.50
N GLY A 3 -21.83 44.69 -34.76
CA GLY A 3 -22.24 43.48 -35.49
C GLY A 3 -21.14 42.72 -36.26
N LEU A 4 -19.85 43.05 -36.14
CA LEU A 4 -18.78 42.33 -36.85
C LEU A 4 -17.86 41.54 -35.91
N ALA A 5 -17.60 42.05 -34.70
CA ALA A 5 -16.80 41.36 -33.68
C ALA A 5 -17.54 40.15 -33.08
N GLU A 6 -18.88 40.17 -32.98
CA GLU A 6 -19.65 39.00 -32.54
C GLU A 6 -19.59 37.85 -33.55
N TYR A 7 -19.59 38.11 -34.86
CA TYR A 7 -19.49 37.03 -35.85
C TYR A 7 -18.09 36.43 -35.93
N GLU A 8 -17.03 37.22 -35.74
CA GLU A 8 -15.66 36.72 -35.66
C GLU A 8 -15.41 35.97 -34.34
N ALA A 9 -15.85 36.50 -33.21
CA ALA A 9 -15.74 35.81 -31.92
C ALA A 9 -16.56 34.52 -31.88
N VAL A 10 -17.80 34.54 -32.38
CA VAL A 10 -18.65 33.34 -32.47
C VAL A 10 -18.07 32.32 -33.45
N ARG A 11 -17.54 32.75 -34.62
CA ARG A 11 -16.82 31.83 -35.53
C ARG A 11 -15.54 31.28 -34.92
N TYR A 12 -14.78 32.08 -34.18
CA TYR A 12 -13.56 31.65 -33.51
C TYR A 12 -13.87 30.64 -32.39
N ILE A 13 -14.93 30.88 -31.61
CA ILE A 13 -15.41 29.96 -30.58
C ILE A 13 -15.97 28.68 -31.22
N LEU A 14 -16.72 28.77 -32.32
CA LEU A 14 -17.20 27.59 -33.06
C LEU A 14 -16.02 26.77 -33.64
N ASP A 15 -15.07 27.42 -34.31
CA ASP A 15 -13.92 26.74 -34.90
C ASP A 15 -13.05 26.09 -33.81
N GLN A 16 -12.83 26.77 -32.67
CA GLN A 16 -12.12 26.15 -31.55
C GLN A 16 -12.89 25.05 -30.86
N SER A 17 -14.20 25.21 -30.65
CA SER A 17 -15.05 24.17 -30.05
C SER A 17 -15.03 22.89 -30.89
N SER A 18 -14.98 23.01 -32.23
CA SER A 18 -14.91 21.87 -33.14
C SER A 18 -13.59 21.09 -33.03
N ARG A 19 -12.49 21.77 -32.66
CA ARG A 19 -11.17 21.17 -32.44
C ARG A 19 -11.02 20.56 -31.05
N LEU A 20 -11.72 21.12 -30.05
CA LEU A 20 -11.67 20.67 -28.65
C LEU A 20 -12.68 19.57 -28.33
N LEU A 21 -13.81 19.52 -29.05
CA LEU A 21 -14.85 18.50 -28.90
C LEU A 21 -14.33 17.06 -28.96
N PRO A 22 -13.49 16.67 -29.93
CA PRO A 22 -12.97 15.31 -30.03
C PRO A 22 -12.11 14.92 -28.83
N TYR A 23 -11.29 15.85 -28.33
CA TYR A 23 -10.48 15.64 -27.14
C TYR A 23 -11.34 15.55 -25.87
N ALA A 24 -12.37 16.40 -25.74
CA ALA A 24 -13.29 16.36 -24.61
C ALA A 24 -14.05 15.03 -24.54
N VAL A 25 -14.55 14.53 -25.67
CA VAL A 25 -15.21 13.22 -25.75
C VAL A 25 -14.24 12.08 -25.43
N LEU A 26 -13.01 12.14 -25.94
CA LEU A 26 -11.99 11.13 -25.66
C LEU A 26 -11.64 11.09 -24.18
N ILE A 27 -11.43 12.25 -23.55
CA ILE A 27 -11.18 12.36 -22.10
C ILE A 27 -12.37 11.84 -21.30
N ALA A 28 -13.61 12.15 -21.72
CA ALA A 28 -14.82 11.65 -21.07
C ALA A 28 -14.93 10.12 -21.14
N VAL A 29 -14.63 9.52 -22.30
CA VAL A 29 -14.65 8.06 -22.49
C VAL A 29 -13.55 7.37 -21.67
N PHE A 30 -12.31 7.89 -21.70
CA PHE A 30 -11.24 7.36 -20.88
C PHE A 30 -11.54 7.49 -19.38
N SER A 31 -12.08 8.63 -18.94
CA SER A 31 -12.49 8.84 -17.56
C SER A 31 -13.61 7.88 -17.16
N PHE A 32 -14.60 7.64 -18.03
CA PHE A 32 -15.67 6.68 -17.77
C PHE A 32 -15.13 5.25 -17.63
N ILE A 33 -14.24 4.84 -18.53
CA ILE A 33 -13.57 3.55 -18.48
C ILE A 33 -12.75 3.41 -17.17
N TYR A 34 -12.02 4.44 -16.77
CA TYR A 34 -11.22 4.44 -15.53
C TYR A 34 -12.07 4.40 -14.26
N ILE A 35 -13.33 4.84 -14.31
CA ILE A 35 -14.25 4.76 -13.18
C ILE A 35 -14.97 3.41 -13.15
N MET A 36 -15.33 2.86 -14.31
CA MET A 36 -16.25 1.73 -14.40
C MET A 36 -15.56 0.36 -14.50
N ILE A 37 -14.40 0.27 -15.15
CA ILE A 37 -13.70 -1.01 -15.36
C ILE A 37 -12.91 -1.49 -14.13
N PRO A 38 -12.20 -0.65 -13.35
CA PRO A 38 -11.47 -1.16 -12.20
C PRO A 38 -12.43 -1.57 -11.08
N ASN A 39 -12.12 -2.68 -10.41
CA ASN A 39 -12.85 -3.20 -9.25
C ASN A 39 -12.70 -2.33 -7.98
N THR A 40 -12.30 -1.06 -8.12
CA THR A 40 -11.96 -0.16 -7.01
C THR A 40 -12.62 1.20 -7.21
N ARG A 41 -13.03 1.86 -6.12
CA ARG A 41 -13.74 3.14 -6.17
C ARG A 41 -12.77 4.29 -6.46
N VAL A 42 -12.62 4.64 -7.74
CA VAL A 42 -11.81 5.77 -8.19
C VAL A 42 -12.59 7.08 -8.01
N LYS A 43 -11.97 8.11 -7.41
CA LYS A 43 -12.58 9.45 -7.29
C LYS A 43 -12.51 10.16 -8.65
N ALA A 44 -13.57 10.90 -9.00
CA ALA A 44 -13.72 11.52 -10.33
C ALA A 44 -12.62 12.55 -10.65
N ASP A 45 -12.07 13.22 -9.64
CA ASP A 45 -10.94 14.16 -9.77
C ASP A 45 -9.65 13.47 -10.25
N ALA A 46 -9.34 12.29 -9.72
CA ALA A 46 -8.18 11.50 -10.13
C ALA A 46 -8.34 10.87 -11.52
N ALA A 47 -9.57 10.44 -11.86
CA ALA A 47 -9.89 9.93 -13.19
C ALA A 47 -9.65 10.98 -14.28
N VAL A 48 -9.99 12.25 -14.02
CA VAL A 48 -9.76 13.36 -14.96
C VAL A 48 -8.27 13.61 -15.19
N VAL A 49 -7.44 13.54 -14.15
CA VAL A 49 -5.98 13.72 -14.29
C VAL A 49 -5.37 12.60 -15.12
N GLY A 50 -5.70 11.34 -14.82
CA GLY A 50 -5.24 10.20 -15.61
C GLY A 50 -5.75 10.23 -17.05
N ALA A 51 -7.01 10.60 -17.27
CA ALA A 51 -7.61 10.73 -18.60
C ALA A 51 -6.98 11.87 -19.41
N THR A 52 -6.56 12.96 -18.76
CA THR A 52 -5.84 14.06 -19.44
C THR A 52 -4.48 13.58 -19.94
N VAL A 53 -3.70 12.89 -19.10
CA VAL A 53 -2.39 12.34 -19.51
C VAL A 53 -2.55 11.27 -20.59
N ALA A 54 -3.53 10.37 -20.44
CA ALA A 54 -3.85 9.37 -21.45
C ALA A 54 -4.27 10.01 -22.77
N GLY A 55 -5.08 11.07 -22.75
CA GLY A 55 -5.51 11.81 -23.93
C GLY A 55 -4.35 12.48 -24.67
N VAL A 56 -3.40 13.08 -23.95
CA VAL A 56 -2.18 13.65 -24.55
C VAL A 56 -1.32 12.54 -25.17
N ALA A 57 -1.13 11.44 -24.45
CA ALA A 57 -0.38 10.28 -24.95
C ALA A 57 -1.04 9.64 -26.19
N TRP A 58 -2.38 9.57 -26.22
CA TRP A 58 -3.15 9.10 -27.37
C TRP A 58 -2.94 9.98 -28.60
N GLY A 59 -2.97 11.30 -28.43
CA GLY A 59 -2.69 12.25 -29.51
C GLY A 59 -1.25 12.09 -30.06
N ALA A 60 -0.25 12.01 -29.18
CA ALA A 60 1.14 11.82 -29.57
C ALA A 60 1.39 10.48 -30.27
N ALA A 61 0.81 9.40 -29.74
CA ALA A 61 0.89 8.07 -30.33
C ALA A 61 0.19 8.00 -31.69
N GLY A 62 -0.98 8.65 -31.83
CA GLY A 62 -1.70 8.76 -33.10
C GLY A 62 -0.91 9.47 -34.18
N TRP A 63 -0.29 10.60 -33.84
CA TRP A 63 0.57 11.33 -34.79
C TRP A 63 1.81 10.53 -35.18
N THR A 64 2.45 9.88 -34.20
CA THR A 64 3.61 9.00 -34.44
C THR A 64 3.21 7.83 -35.33
N PHE A 65 2.12 7.14 -35.02
CA PHE A 65 1.63 6.01 -35.80
C PHE A 65 1.24 6.41 -37.22
N ALA A 66 0.53 7.53 -37.41
CA ALA A 66 0.18 8.02 -38.73
C ALA A 66 1.41 8.33 -39.59
N THR A 67 2.42 9.01 -39.02
CA THR A 67 3.67 9.30 -39.75
C THR A 67 4.47 8.04 -40.06
N PHE A 68 4.53 7.08 -39.15
CA PHE A 68 5.17 5.78 -39.38
C PHE A 68 4.44 4.97 -40.47
N VAL A 69 3.11 4.87 -40.41
CA VAL A 69 2.32 4.14 -41.41
C VAL A 69 2.46 4.75 -42.79
N VAL A 70 2.38 6.07 -42.93
CA VAL A 70 2.53 6.75 -44.24
C VAL A 70 3.92 6.52 -44.84
N LYS A 71 5.00 6.63 -44.03
CA LYS A 71 6.37 6.38 -44.49
C LYS A 71 6.60 4.92 -44.85
N SER A 72 6.04 3.99 -44.07
CA SER A 72 6.29 2.55 -44.25
C SER A 72 5.39 1.93 -45.33
N ALA A 73 4.18 2.47 -45.55
CA ALA A 73 3.25 1.98 -46.58
C ALA A 73 3.81 2.08 -48.00
N GLN A 74 4.71 3.04 -48.28
CA GLN A 74 5.39 3.15 -49.58
C GLN A 74 6.32 1.97 -49.91
N TYR A 75 6.78 1.22 -48.91
CA TYR A 75 7.70 0.09 -49.09
C TYR A 75 7.02 -1.29 -49.10
N VAL A 76 5.73 -1.37 -48.75
CA VAL A 76 5.07 -2.63 -48.37
C VAL A 76 4.03 -3.11 -49.42
N ALA A 77 4.10 -2.59 -50.65
CA ALA A 77 3.11 -2.81 -51.71
C ALA A 77 2.86 -4.29 -52.07
N ILE A 78 3.79 -5.21 -51.79
CA ILE A 78 3.67 -6.65 -52.10
C ILE A 78 3.05 -7.44 -50.93
N TYR A 79 3.10 -6.94 -49.68
CA TYR A 79 2.63 -7.63 -48.46
C TYR A 79 1.55 -6.86 -47.68
N SER A 80 0.79 -6.02 -48.37
CA SER A 80 -0.11 -5.01 -47.77
C SER A 80 -1.14 -5.56 -46.77
N ALA A 81 -1.73 -6.73 -47.04
CA ALA A 81 -2.72 -7.35 -46.15
C ALA A 81 -2.11 -7.83 -44.83
N PHE A 82 -0.96 -8.49 -44.86
CA PHE A 82 -0.27 -8.97 -43.66
C PHE A 82 0.28 -7.81 -42.83
N ALA A 83 0.86 -6.80 -43.47
CA ALA A 83 1.37 -5.62 -42.78
C ALA A 83 0.27 -4.80 -42.10
N SER A 84 -0.92 -4.73 -42.70
CA SER A 84 -2.08 -4.06 -42.08
C SER A 84 -2.46 -4.72 -40.74
N LEU A 85 -2.40 -6.05 -40.65
CA LEU A 85 -2.62 -6.78 -39.39
C LEU A 85 -1.55 -6.46 -38.35
N VAL A 86 -0.27 -6.43 -38.74
CA VAL A 86 0.84 -6.10 -37.83
C VAL A 86 0.72 -4.66 -37.32
N PHE A 87 0.43 -3.70 -38.20
CA PHE A 87 0.19 -2.31 -37.79
C PHE A 87 -1.01 -2.18 -36.87
N PHE A 88 -2.10 -2.92 -37.14
CA PHE A 88 -3.25 -2.97 -36.24
C PHE A 88 -2.87 -3.52 -34.86
N MET A 89 -2.06 -4.59 -34.79
CA MET A 89 -1.57 -5.15 -33.53
C MET A 89 -0.69 -4.17 -32.74
N ILE A 90 0.22 -3.48 -33.42
CA ILE A 90 1.06 -2.45 -32.78
C ILE A 90 0.21 -1.29 -32.26
N TRP A 91 -0.78 -0.86 -33.05
CA TRP A 91 -1.71 0.19 -32.64
C TRP A 91 -2.54 -0.23 -31.44
N LEU A 92 -3.08 -1.45 -31.46
CA LEU A 92 -3.84 -2.00 -30.34
C LEU A 92 -2.97 -2.10 -29.09
N TYR A 93 -1.74 -2.59 -29.21
CA TYR A 93 -0.80 -2.64 -28.08
C TYR A 93 -0.52 -1.26 -27.49
N ALA A 94 -0.25 -0.26 -28.35
CA ALA A 94 -0.06 1.12 -27.91
C ALA A 94 -1.32 1.68 -27.23
N ALA A 95 -2.51 1.40 -27.78
CA ALA A 95 -3.78 1.81 -27.21
C ALA A 95 -3.99 1.23 -25.80
N TRP A 96 -3.70 -0.06 -25.60
CA TRP A 96 -3.76 -0.69 -24.28
C TRP A 96 -2.73 -0.14 -23.31
N LEU A 97 -1.51 0.14 -23.78
CA LEU A 97 -0.45 0.72 -22.95
C LEU A 97 -0.85 2.12 -22.46
N ILE A 98 -1.42 2.94 -23.33
CA ILE A 98 -1.93 4.28 -22.98
C ILE A 98 -3.11 4.16 -22.01
N LEU A 99 -4.04 3.23 -22.28
CA LEU A 99 -5.19 2.98 -21.42
C LEU A 99 -4.75 2.56 -20.01
N LEU A 100 -3.92 1.52 -19.88
CA LEU A 100 -3.44 1.01 -18.60
C LEU A 100 -2.50 2.00 -17.92
N GLY A 101 -1.64 2.68 -18.69
CA GLY A 101 -0.74 3.72 -18.19
C GLY A 101 -1.50 4.89 -17.57
N GLY A 102 -2.52 5.41 -18.24
CA GLY A 102 -3.36 6.49 -17.69
C GLY A 102 -4.17 6.06 -16.46
N CYS A 103 -4.64 4.80 -16.43
CA CYS A 103 -5.30 4.23 -15.25
C CYS A 103 -4.34 4.15 -14.05
N SER A 104 -3.10 3.70 -14.30
CA SER A 104 -2.04 3.67 -13.29
C SER A 104 -1.74 5.07 -12.75
N ILE A 105 -1.66 6.08 -13.62
CA ILE A 105 -1.46 7.49 -13.23
C ILE A 105 -2.64 8.02 -12.41
N ALA A 106 -3.88 7.72 -12.79
CA ALA A 106 -5.07 8.05 -12.00
C ALA A 106 -5.00 7.43 -10.60
N PHE A 107 -4.60 6.16 -10.52
CA PHE A 107 -4.40 5.44 -9.26
C PHE A 107 -3.31 6.11 -8.39
N TYR A 108 -2.14 6.41 -8.96
CA TYR A 108 -1.07 7.09 -8.23
C TYR A 108 -1.45 8.50 -7.76
N TYR A 109 -2.21 9.23 -8.57
CA TYR A 109 -2.68 10.57 -8.21
C TYR A 109 -3.72 10.54 -7.09
N GLN A 110 -4.64 9.57 -7.12
CA GLN A 110 -5.61 9.36 -6.04
C GLN A 110 -4.93 8.88 -4.76
N ASN A 111 -3.93 8.03 -4.89
CA ASN A 111 -3.23 7.41 -3.80
C ASN A 111 -1.80 7.95 -3.69
N ARG A 112 -1.67 9.28 -3.54
CA ARG A 112 -0.40 10.02 -3.38
C ARG A 112 0.54 9.43 -2.31
N ALA A 113 -0.05 8.69 -1.39
CA ALA A 113 0.63 7.94 -0.35
C ALA A 113 1.59 6.86 -0.93
N TYR A 114 1.36 6.28 -2.12
CA TYR A 114 2.30 5.34 -2.75
C TYR A 114 3.55 5.98 -3.38
N LEU A 115 3.65 7.32 -3.48
CA LEU A 115 4.79 8.02 -4.09
C LEU A 115 5.94 8.30 -3.11
N SER A 116 5.71 8.14 -1.80
CA SER A 116 6.79 8.11 -0.81
C SER A 116 7.12 6.63 -0.54
N PRO A 117 8.41 6.22 -0.46
CA PRO A 117 8.82 4.87 -0.03
C PRO A 117 8.21 4.39 1.30
N HIS A 118 7.50 5.27 2.01
CA HIS A 118 6.96 5.10 3.36
C HIS A 118 5.44 5.30 3.49
N ALA A 119 4.68 5.65 2.44
CA ALA A 119 3.27 6.03 2.61
C ALA A 119 2.24 5.08 1.93
N GLY A 120 2.59 3.82 1.65
CA GLY A 120 1.59 2.79 1.31
C GLY A 120 0.98 2.09 2.55
N VAL A 121 1.75 2.06 3.63
CA VAL A 121 1.41 1.36 4.88
C VAL A 121 0.94 2.42 5.85
N SER A 122 -0.17 2.19 6.59
CA SER A 122 -0.37 2.97 7.82
C SER A 122 0.85 2.69 8.69
N LEU A 123 1.79 3.63 8.76
CA LEU A 123 3.01 3.45 9.53
C LEU A 123 2.60 3.46 10.99
N LEU A 124 2.33 2.27 11.52
CA LEU A 124 2.27 2.08 12.95
C LEU A 124 3.63 2.52 13.51
N THR A 125 3.58 3.44 14.46
CA THR A 125 4.74 3.81 15.28
C THR A 125 5.32 2.55 15.92
N LEU A 126 6.60 2.55 16.29
CA LEU A 126 7.23 1.38 16.92
C LEU A 126 6.44 0.89 18.13
N ARG A 127 5.98 1.83 18.97
CA ARG A 127 5.09 1.56 20.11
C ARG A 127 3.76 0.92 19.73
N GLN A 128 3.18 1.32 18.59
CA GLN A 128 1.95 0.69 18.09
C GLN A 128 2.23 -0.71 17.55
N LEU A 129 3.33 -0.92 16.83
CA LEU A 129 3.72 -2.25 16.36
C LEU A 129 3.96 -3.20 17.53
N ASP A 130 4.73 -2.76 18.52
CA ASP A 130 5.01 -3.52 19.75
C ASP A 130 3.70 -3.92 20.44
N ARG A 131 2.77 -2.97 20.62
CA ARG A 131 1.47 -3.24 21.22
C ARG A 131 0.65 -4.24 20.39
N MET A 132 0.60 -4.08 19.06
CA MET A 132 -0.18 -4.96 18.19
C MET A 132 0.45 -6.35 18.09
N ALA A 133 1.78 -6.47 18.15
CA ALA A 133 2.50 -7.73 18.17
C ALA A 133 2.20 -8.53 19.43
N VAL A 134 2.25 -7.88 20.60
CA VAL A 134 1.86 -8.52 21.87
C VAL A 134 0.38 -8.93 21.85
N GLN A 135 -0.53 -8.06 21.37
CA GLN A 135 -1.95 -8.40 21.24
C GLN A 135 -2.21 -9.55 20.27
N ALA A 136 -1.49 -9.58 19.14
CA ALA A 136 -1.56 -10.68 18.18
C ALA A 136 -1.14 -12.01 18.82
N LEU A 137 -0.05 -12.00 19.58
CA LEU A 137 0.48 -13.19 20.25
C LEU A 137 -0.46 -13.68 21.36
N LEU A 138 -1.03 -12.77 22.14
CA LEU A 138 -2.06 -13.10 23.13
C LEU A 138 -3.27 -13.79 22.50
N LEU A 139 -3.83 -13.23 21.41
CA LEU A 139 -4.98 -13.85 20.73
C LEU A 139 -4.67 -15.24 20.17
N VAL A 140 -3.45 -15.46 19.70
CA VAL A 140 -3.01 -16.76 19.17
C VAL A 140 -2.82 -17.78 20.30
N HIS A 141 -2.25 -17.37 21.43
CA HIS A 141 -2.12 -18.22 22.62
C HIS A 141 -3.47 -18.54 23.25
N ASP A 142 -4.34 -17.54 23.42
CA ASP A 142 -5.70 -17.72 23.95
C ASP A 142 -6.53 -18.71 23.11
N ALA A 143 -6.49 -18.56 21.78
CA ALA A 143 -7.16 -19.49 20.89
C ALA A 143 -6.55 -20.91 20.95
N PHE A 144 -5.26 -21.03 21.23
CA PHE A 144 -4.59 -22.32 21.36
C PHE A 144 -4.98 -23.03 22.67
N ASP A 145 -4.94 -22.32 23.80
CA ASP A 145 -5.26 -22.88 25.12
C ASP A 145 -6.73 -23.31 25.22
N HIS A 146 -7.64 -22.53 24.63
CA HIS A 146 -9.07 -22.85 24.59
C HIS A 146 -9.46 -23.86 23.49
N GLY A 147 -8.50 -24.38 22.72
CA GLY A 147 -8.76 -25.30 21.60
C GLY A 147 -9.65 -24.69 20.51
N GLN A 148 -9.64 -23.36 20.37
CA GLN A 148 -10.42 -22.64 19.37
C GLN A 148 -9.77 -22.72 17.99
N LYS A 149 -10.49 -22.26 16.97
CA LYS A 149 -10.00 -22.25 15.60
C LYS A 149 -8.81 -21.29 15.47
N PRO A 150 -7.64 -21.75 14.99
CA PRO A 150 -6.46 -20.89 14.88
C PRO A 150 -6.68 -19.73 13.91
N TRP A 151 -6.17 -18.55 14.30
CA TRP A 151 -6.31 -17.30 13.56
C TRP A 151 -5.61 -17.35 12.21
N THR A 152 -6.22 -16.75 11.19
CA THR A 152 -5.52 -16.41 9.95
C THR A 152 -5.04 -14.97 10.00
N GLU A 153 -4.07 -14.63 9.15
CA GLU A 153 -3.59 -13.26 8.99
C GLU A 153 -4.71 -12.27 8.73
N GLU A 154 -5.65 -12.63 7.86
CA GLU A 154 -6.81 -11.79 7.54
C GLU A 154 -7.69 -11.53 8.77
N THR A 155 -8.01 -12.58 9.53
CA THR A 155 -8.86 -12.45 10.71
C THR A 155 -8.18 -11.66 11.82
N LEU A 156 -6.86 -11.81 11.96
CA LEU A 156 -6.07 -11.13 12.98
C LEU A 156 -5.94 -9.63 12.66
N ALA A 157 -5.65 -9.30 11.39
CA ALA A 157 -5.64 -7.92 10.90
C ALA A 157 -6.98 -7.22 11.16
N ARG A 158 -8.08 -7.91 10.85
CA ARG A 158 -9.44 -7.40 11.06
C ARG A 158 -9.75 -7.20 12.54
N ARG A 159 -9.37 -8.13 13.41
CA ARG A 159 -9.61 -8.08 14.85
C ARG A 159 -8.81 -6.97 15.53
N LEU A 160 -7.57 -6.75 15.11
CA LEU A 160 -6.69 -5.71 15.66
C LEU A 160 -6.91 -4.32 15.01
N HIS A 161 -7.77 -4.23 14.00
CA HIS A 161 -7.98 -3.01 13.20
C HIS A 161 -6.68 -2.47 12.58
N VAL A 162 -5.80 -3.37 12.19
CA VAL A 162 -4.49 -3.06 11.60
C VAL A 162 -4.56 -3.34 10.08
N PRO A 163 -3.96 -2.49 9.22
CA PRO A 163 -3.89 -2.78 7.79
C PRO A 163 -3.21 -4.12 7.52
N MET A 164 -3.66 -4.83 6.49
CA MET A 164 -3.15 -6.18 6.16
C MET A 164 -1.63 -6.22 6.02
N GLU A 165 -1.06 -5.20 5.40
CA GLU A 165 0.38 -5.07 5.17
C GLU A 165 1.18 -4.93 6.48
N SER A 166 0.68 -4.14 7.44
CA SER A 166 1.26 -4.03 8.77
C SER A 166 1.11 -5.34 9.56
N MET A 167 -0.01 -6.05 9.39
CA MET A 167 -0.18 -7.36 10.02
C MET A 167 0.79 -8.39 9.44
N GLY A 168 1.07 -8.36 8.14
CA GLY A 168 2.10 -9.20 7.51
C GLY A 168 3.52 -8.88 8.00
N ASP A 169 3.82 -7.60 8.22
CA ASP A 169 5.08 -7.18 8.83
C ASP A 169 5.20 -7.64 10.30
N ILE A 170 4.10 -7.66 11.06
CA ILE A 170 4.09 -8.19 12.43
C ILE A 170 4.19 -9.72 12.43
N SER A 171 3.34 -10.41 11.67
CA SER A 171 3.25 -11.88 11.67
C SER A 171 4.55 -12.52 11.25
N ALA A 172 5.19 -12.04 10.18
CA ALA A 172 6.45 -12.59 9.76
C ALA A 172 7.62 -12.20 10.69
N ALA A 173 7.58 -11.07 11.42
CA ALA A 173 8.58 -10.79 12.46
C ALA A 173 8.49 -11.80 13.59
N LEU A 174 7.27 -12.13 14.01
CA LEU A 174 7.02 -13.13 15.06
C LEU A 174 7.34 -14.55 14.58
N CYS A 175 7.10 -14.87 13.30
CA CYS A 175 7.50 -16.16 12.72
C CYS A 175 9.01 -16.30 12.58
N ASP A 176 9.72 -15.27 12.12
CA ASP A 176 11.18 -15.28 11.97
C ASP A 176 11.87 -15.46 13.33
N ALA A 177 11.30 -14.89 14.40
CA ALA A 177 11.76 -15.07 15.78
C ALA A 177 11.36 -16.41 16.43
N GLY A 178 10.55 -17.22 15.73
CA GLY A 178 10.02 -18.49 16.23
C GLY A 178 8.99 -18.36 17.36
N LEU A 179 8.37 -17.17 17.50
CA LEU A 179 7.32 -16.89 18.49
C LEU A 179 5.94 -17.33 17.97
N MET A 180 5.74 -17.29 16.66
CA MET A 180 4.58 -17.86 15.96
C MET A 180 5.05 -18.84 14.90
N THR A 181 4.20 -19.79 14.53
CA THR A 181 4.43 -20.64 13.37
C THR A 181 3.15 -20.80 12.56
N ILE A 182 3.32 -21.15 11.28
CA ILE A 182 2.21 -21.35 10.35
C ILE A 182 1.90 -22.84 10.29
N ALA A 183 0.70 -23.21 10.71
CA ALA A 183 0.20 -24.57 10.57
C ALA A 183 -0.02 -24.91 9.08
N THR A 184 0.30 -26.16 8.70
CA THR A 184 0.11 -26.66 7.34
C THR A 184 -1.38 -26.79 7.01
N GLY A 185 -1.85 -26.02 6.02
CA GLY A 185 -3.25 -26.03 5.58
C GLY A 185 -3.63 -24.80 4.76
N THR A 186 -4.73 -24.90 4.01
CA THR A 186 -5.31 -23.78 3.24
C THR A 186 -6.65 -23.39 3.86
N PRO A 187 -6.81 -22.17 4.41
CA PRO A 187 -5.84 -21.09 4.51
C PRO A 187 -4.79 -21.32 5.63
N SER A 188 -3.60 -20.73 5.47
CA SER A 188 -2.54 -20.70 6.47
C SER A 188 -3.04 -20.12 7.79
N ARG A 189 -2.78 -20.83 8.90
CA ARG A 189 -3.20 -20.40 10.23
C ARG A 189 -2.01 -20.28 11.16
N PHE A 190 -2.07 -19.31 12.06
CA PHE A 190 -1.05 -19.09 13.07
C PHE A 190 -1.31 -19.92 14.31
N VAL A 191 -0.26 -20.56 14.80
CA VAL A 191 -0.21 -21.24 16.09
C VAL A 191 1.03 -20.77 16.86
N PRO A 192 1.04 -20.85 18.20
CA PRO A 192 2.20 -20.47 18.99
C PRO A 192 3.44 -21.28 18.61
N GLY A 193 4.59 -20.61 18.49
CA GLY A 193 5.88 -21.27 18.26
C GLY A 193 6.54 -21.75 19.55
N ARG A 194 6.17 -21.17 20.70
CA ARG A 194 6.67 -21.49 22.04
C ARG A 194 5.50 -21.54 23.03
N PRO A 195 5.60 -22.25 24.17
CA PRO A 195 4.62 -22.18 25.25
C PRO A 195 4.50 -20.77 25.85
N ALA A 196 3.32 -20.37 26.34
CA ALA A 196 3.07 -19.03 26.85
C ALA A 196 4.02 -18.63 28.00
N ASP A 197 4.40 -19.60 28.84
CA ASP A 197 5.31 -19.42 29.98
C ASP A 197 6.76 -19.12 29.58
N LYS A 198 7.14 -19.46 28.34
CA LYS A 198 8.50 -19.29 27.81
C LYS A 198 8.60 -18.20 26.75
N THR A 199 7.54 -17.42 26.61
CA THR A 199 7.45 -16.33 25.63
C THR A 199 7.52 -15.02 26.39
N ASN A 200 8.72 -14.44 26.47
CA ASN A 200 8.96 -13.16 27.13
C ASN A 200 8.58 -11.99 26.21
N LEU A 201 8.12 -10.88 26.79
CA LEU A 201 7.86 -9.67 25.99
C LEU A 201 9.15 -9.08 25.39
N ALA A 202 10.30 -9.33 26.01
CA ALA A 202 11.61 -8.87 25.51
C ALA A 202 11.88 -9.44 24.12
N ASP A 203 11.62 -10.74 23.93
CA ASP A 203 11.75 -11.43 22.64
C ASP A 203 10.79 -10.85 21.59
N VAL A 204 9.57 -10.47 21.99
CA VAL A 204 8.57 -9.87 21.10
C VAL A 204 9.06 -8.51 20.59
N PHE A 205 9.51 -7.63 21.49
CA PHE A 205 10.01 -6.32 21.11
C PHE A 205 11.31 -6.42 20.31
N ALA A 206 12.20 -7.33 20.68
CA ALA A 206 13.43 -7.60 19.92
C ALA A 206 13.12 -8.06 18.48
N ALA A 207 12.12 -8.92 18.28
CA ALA A 207 11.70 -9.38 16.97
C ALA A 207 11.22 -8.23 16.07
N ILE A 208 10.37 -7.34 16.60
CA ILE A 208 9.84 -6.18 15.87
C ILE A 208 10.97 -5.17 15.56
N ARG A 209 11.83 -4.88 16.55
CA ARG A 209 12.97 -3.98 16.40
C ARG A 209 13.95 -4.49 15.34
N THR A 210 14.31 -5.78 15.36
CA THR A 210 15.25 -6.39 14.41
C THR A 210 14.75 -6.26 12.97
N ARG A 211 13.46 -6.54 12.73
CA ARG A 211 12.88 -6.45 11.39
C ARG A 211 12.79 -5.01 10.88
N ARG A 212 12.54 -4.04 11.77
CA ARG A 212 12.56 -2.60 11.44
C ARG A 212 13.98 -2.08 11.21
N TYR A 213 14.95 -2.48 12.02
CA TYR A 213 16.34 -2.05 11.92
C TYR A 213 16.96 -2.51 10.59
N ASN A 214 16.61 -3.71 10.12
CA ASN A 214 17.05 -4.21 8.81
C ASN A 214 16.52 -3.37 7.62
N ARG A 215 15.55 -2.47 7.85
CA ARG A 215 15.05 -1.48 6.87
C ARG A 215 15.55 -0.05 7.16
N SER A 216 16.38 0.16 8.18
CA SER A 216 16.86 1.48 8.64
C SER A 216 18.30 1.77 8.18
N ILE A 217 18.68 3.04 8.24
CA ILE A 217 20.06 3.51 8.07
C ILE A 217 20.91 2.92 9.20
N THR A 218 22.12 2.43 8.88
CA THR A 218 23.07 1.87 9.84
C THR A 218 23.65 2.95 10.75
N ASP A 219 23.68 2.67 12.06
CA ASP A 219 24.11 3.61 13.11
C ASP A 219 25.51 4.20 12.87
N ASP A 220 26.42 3.44 12.24
CA ASP A 220 27.78 3.89 11.88
C ASP A 220 27.84 5.20 11.08
N SER A 221 26.76 5.55 10.38
CA SER A 221 26.67 6.78 9.56
C SER A 221 26.17 8.01 10.32
N LEU A 222 25.75 7.86 11.58
CA LEU A 222 25.16 8.91 12.39
C LEU A 222 26.20 9.59 13.31
N ALA A 223 25.84 10.75 13.84
CA ALA A 223 26.69 11.47 14.79
C ALA A 223 26.62 10.81 16.17
N HIS A 224 27.79 10.51 16.74
CA HIS A 224 27.95 9.82 18.02
C HIS A 224 28.36 10.83 19.11
N ASP A 225 27.57 10.93 20.19
CA ASP A 225 27.97 11.64 21.43
C ASP A 225 27.92 10.62 22.58
N PRO A 226 29.07 10.29 23.20
CA PRO A 226 29.16 9.29 24.26
C PRO A 226 28.23 9.55 25.46
N ARG A 227 27.90 10.82 25.73
CA ARG A 227 26.98 11.17 26.84
C ARG A 227 25.54 10.81 26.51
N ILE A 228 25.17 10.94 25.24
CA ILE A 228 23.83 10.61 24.74
C ILE A 228 23.70 9.09 24.65
N GLU A 229 24.71 8.39 24.13
CA GLU A 229 24.77 6.93 24.10
C GLU A 229 24.63 6.32 25.50
N ALA A 230 25.42 6.78 26.47
CA ALA A 230 25.34 6.28 27.84
C ALA A 230 23.99 6.57 28.54
N PHE A 231 23.23 7.59 28.07
CA PHE A 231 21.88 7.85 28.57
C PHE A 231 20.87 6.86 27.98
N PHE A 232 20.92 6.61 26.66
CA PHE A 232 20.04 5.65 26.00
C PHE A 232 20.33 4.21 26.44
N GLU A 233 21.60 3.85 26.68
CA GLU A 233 21.98 2.55 27.24
C GLU A 233 21.34 2.33 28.62
N LYS A 234 21.40 3.31 29.53
CA LYS A 234 20.71 3.26 30.83
C LYS A 234 19.19 3.16 30.69
N LEU A 235 18.62 3.78 29.66
CA LEU A 235 17.18 3.72 29.41
C LEU A 235 16.76 2.33 28.93
N ASP A 236 17.54 1.73 28.03
CA ASP A 236 17.33 0.37 27.55
C ASP A 236 17.53 -0.67 28.66
N GLU A 237 18.54 -0.53 29.52
CA GLU A 237 18.75 -1.38 30.71
C GLU A 237 17.53 -1.39 31.63
N ARG A 238 16.98 -0.21 31.94
CA ARG A 238 15.78 -0.08 32.79
C ARG A 238 14.53 -0.63 32.13
N GLN A 239 14.42 -0.52 30.81
CA GLN A 239 13.31 -1.13 30.08
C GLN A 239 13.42 -2.65 30.06
N ALA A 240 14.61 -3.21 29.86
CA ALA A 240 14.85 -4.65 29.89
C ALA A 240 14.50 -5.25 31.26
N GLU A 241 14.91 -4.59 32.36
CA GLU A 241 14.60 -5.02 33.73
C GLU A 241 13.08 -5.20 33.99
N ILE A 242 12.23 -4.35 33.39
CA ILE A 242 10.77 -4.44 33.54
C ILE A 242 10.18 -5.54 32.64
N VAL A 243 10.77 -5.74 31.45
CA VAL A 243 10.18 -6.55 30.40
C VAL A 243 10.61 -8.03 30.50
N ASP A 244 11.80 -8.31 31.03
CA ASP A 244 12.34 -9.67 31.17
C ASP A 244 11.49 -10.55 32.10
N ASP A 245 10.87 -9.95 33.12
CA ASP A 245 10.03 -10.65 34.10
C ASP A 245 8.59 -10.89 33.61
N VAL A 246 8.19 -10.34 32.45
CA VAL A 246 6.81 -10.43 31.94
C VAL A 246 6.72 -11.41 30.77
N THR A 247 5.96 -12.48 30.98
CA THR A 247 5.66 -13.50 29.96
C THR A 247 4.25 -13.33 29.41
N ILE A 248 3.98 -13.92 28.23
CA ILE A 248 2.63 -13.96 27.67
C ILE A 248 1.66 -14.66 28.61
N ALA A 249 2.09 -15.72 29.32
CA ALA A 249 1.27 -16.38 30.34
C ALA A 249 0.87 -15.44 31.48
N SER A 250 1.79 -14.59 31.96
CA SER A 250 1.49 -13.61 33.01
C SER A 250 0.44 -12.57 32.58
N LEU A 251 0.43 -12.20 31.29
CA LEU A 251 -0.57 -11.29 30.72
C LEU A 251 -1.92 -11.96 30.52
N MET A 252 -1.95 -13.24 30.11
CA MET A 252 -3.20 -14.01 30.01
C MET A 252 -3.87 -14.18 31.37
N ALA A 253 -3.09 -14.50 32.41
CA ALA A 253 -3.59 -14.59 33.78
C ALA A 253 -4.10 -13.24 34.34
N ALA A 254 -3.55 -12.11 33.88
CA ALA A 254 -4.01 -10.78 34.25
C ALA A 254 -5.33 -10.39 33.56
N ASP A 255 -5.62 -10.91 32.37
CA ASP A 255 -6.91 -10.69 31.67
C ASP A 255 -8.06 -11.43 32.35
N GLU A 256 -7.77 -12.58 32.98
CA GLU A 256 -8.73 -13.34 33.82
C GLU A 256 -9.00 -12.67 35.19
N ALA A 257 -8.05 -11.86 35.69
CA ALA A 257 -8.13 -11.21 36.99
C ALA A 257 -8.66 -9.76 36.89
N GLU A 258 -9.94 -9.60 36.56
CA GLU A 258 -10.75 -8.36 36.63
C GLU A 258 -10.12 -7.03 36.11
N PRO A 259 -10.64 -6.44 35.00
CA PRO A 259 -10.18 -5.15 34.48
C PRO A 259 -10.41 -3.94 35.41
N GLU A 260 -11.14 -4.11 36.53
CA GLU A 260 -11.55 -3.03 37.44
C GLU A 260 -10.44 -2.59 38.43
N LYS A 261 -9.49 -3.47 38.78
CA LYS A 261 -8.42 -3.15 39.75
C LYS A 261 -7.26 -2.36 39.14
N ILE A 262 -6.95 -2.56 37.86
CA ILE A 262 -5.82 -1.90 37.19
C ILE A 262 -6.11 -0.40 36.94
N VAL A 263 -7.35 -0.06 36.57
CA VAL A 263 -7.76 1.35 36.38
C VAL A 263 -7.81 2.12 37.71
N SER A 264 -8.25 1.47 38.79
CA SER A 264 -8.28 2.05 40.14
C SER A 264 -6.86 2.29 40.71
N ALA A 265 -5.92 1.36 40.48
CA ALA A 265 -4.54 1.51 40.91
C ALA A 265 -3.76 2.60 40.14
N MET A 266 -4.11 2.85 38.87
CA MET A 266 -3.52 3.93 38.07
C MET A 266 -4.13 5.31 38.36
N ALA A 267 -5.38 5.39 38.82
CA ALA A 267 -6.02 6.66 39.19
C ALA A 267 -5.61 7.18 40.59
N ALA A 268 -4.93 6.36 41.39
CA ALA A 268 -4.53 6.69 42.76
C ALA A 268 -3.05 7.15 42.89
N ARG A 269 -2.37 7.42 41.78
CA ARG A 269 -0.98 7.92 41.73
C ARG A 269 -0.89 9.24 40.97
#